data_AF-A0AAJ2L5Z7-F1
#
_entry.id   AF-A0AAJ2L5Z7-F1
#
_cell.length_a   1.000
_cell.length_b   1.000
_cell.length_c   1.000
_cell.angle_alpha   90.00
_cell.angle_beta   90.00
_cell.angle_gamma   90.00
#
_symmetry.space_group_name_H-M   'P 1'
#
loop_
_entity.id
_entity.type
_entity.pdbx_description
1 polymer ?
#
loop_
_entity_poly.entity_id
_entity_poly.type
_entity_poly.pdbx_seq_one_letter_code
_entity_poly.pdbx_strand_id
1 'polypeptide(L)'
;MMPSFQSILLAGAAAMLPLGASAHAAQKEAPVAEVVAAPVEDETAAPYDSEAAAAEAKAKMQKEMDEAIALVEKMFDTSSLPPIDPARLTLAEQTTAALIPAGSIEKMVDNLYGKMFKTIMGEFGGQSDLMLSIQTGVESEQIAKLDEATKAKVADMFDPHRKEREDQITKVIKPLISEVLGDMEPPMRSGLAKAYARKFTGAQLTDINGFLATPTGTLYANEWMALQADPEVMLAVIKAVPPLITKFIDRAPELEKDFKDLPKEKQLSDFDDKELAKLAKLMKVDVKLLKEQRDQWNSATDDAVEATEAVAVEAADDYAVDAAADAAAADVATAAAAAEAVDAAVVDPAYDRGNWSAADLKRVEELETAYENASLAAQQAAEEAEANASKRSKLPNN
;
A
#
# COMPACT_ATOMS: atom_id res chain seq x y z
N MET A 1 -8.71 -19.98 -27.31
CA MET A 1 -7.39 -19.84 -26.65
C MET A 1 -7.63 -19.23 -25.27
N MET A 2 -7.12 -19.86 -24.21
CA MET A 2 -7.26 -19.36 -22.83
C MET A 2 -6.44 -18.07 -22.66
N PRO A 3 -6.89 -17.08 -21.87
CA PRO A 3 -5.99 -16.01 -21.45
C PRO A 3 -4.91 -16.63 -20.56
N SER A 4 -3.65 -16.38 -20.88
CA SER A 4 -2.52 -16.94 -20.13
C SER A 4 -2.49 -16.38 -18.71
N PHE A 5 -1.83 -17.09 -17.79
CA PHE A 5 -1.63 -16.66 -16.39
C PHE A 5 -0.98 -15.26 -16.27
N GLN A 6 -0.30 -14.80 -17.33
CA GLN A 6 0.24 -13.44 -17.43
C GLN A 6 -0.87 -12.39 -17.49
N SER A 7 -2.02 -12.67 -18.11
CA SER A 7 -3.15 -11.74 -18.20
C SER A 7 -3.85 -11.50 -16.85
N ILE A 8 -3.82 -12.50 -15.95
CA ILE A 8 -4.38 -12.39 -14.59
C ILE A 8 -3.41 -11.63 -13.66
N LEU A 9 -2.09 -11.84 -13.81
CA LEU A 9 -1.08 -11.04 -13.10
C LEU A 9 -1.06 -9.58 -13.57
N LEU A 10 -1.31 -9.31 -14.87
CA LEU A 10 -1.42 -7.95 -15.41
C LEU A 10 -2.66 -7.23 -14.87
N ALA A 11 -3.79 -7.94 -14.72
CA ALA A 11 -5.00 -7.39 -14.11
C ALA A 11 -4.85 -7.15 -12.59
N GLY A 12 -4.11 -8.01 -11.89
CA GLY A 12 -3.75 -7.83 -10.48
C GLY A 12 -2.80 -6.67 -10.21
N ALA A 13 -1.87 -6.40 -11.14
CA ALA A 13 -0.99 -5.23 -11.08
C ALA A 13 -1.73 -3.93 -11.46
N ALA A 14 -2.67 -3.99 -12.42
CA ALA A 14 -3.50 -2.85 -12.82
C ALA A 14 -4.45 -2.36 -11.71
N ALA A 15 -4.83 -3.24 -10.77
CA ALA A 15 -5.68 -2.89 -9.63
C ALA A 15 -4.92 -2.22 -8.47
N MET A 16 -3.57 -2.24 -8.47
CA MET A 16 -2.72 -1.61 -7.44
C MET A 16 -1.96 -0.38 -7.93
N LEU A 17 -2.18 0.05 -9.17
CA LEU A 17 -1.75 1.37 -9.63
C LEU A 17 -2.85 2.40 -9.30
N PRO A 18 -2.48 3.63 -8.88
CA PRO A 18 -3.45 4.71 -8.89
C PRO A 18 -3.99 4.80 -10.32
N LEU A 19 -5.32 4.79 -10.47
CA LEU A 19 -6.03 4.90 -11.74
C LEU A 19 -5.40 6.03 -12.58
N GLY A 20 -4.54 5.68 -13.54
CA GLY A 20 -3.78 6.69 -14.29
C GLY A 20 -2.57 6.23 -15.11
N ALA A 21 -2.12 4.98 -15.08
CA ALA A 21 -0.96 4.57 -15.90
C ALA A 21 -1.11 3.16 -16.50
N SER A 22 -1.66 3.08 -17.71
CA SER A 22 -1.46 1.94 -18.60
C SER A 22 -0.08 2.08 -19.25
N ALA A 23 0.91 1.33 -18.75
CA ALA A 23 2.19 1.15 -19.40
C ALA A 23 2.03 0.19 -20.60
N HIS A 24 2.40 0.67 -21.78
CA HIS A 24 2.52 0.05 -23.12
C HIS A 24 1.67 0.75 -24.18
N ALA A 25 2.01 2.01 -24.46
CA ALA A 25 1.73 2.63 -25.74
C ALA A 25 3.08 2.87 -26.45
N ALA A 26 3.36 2.06 -27.46
CA ALA A 26 4.44 2.31 -28.39
C ALA A 26 4.26 3.71 -29.02
N GLN A 27 5.38 4.41 -29.17
CA GLN A 27 5.49 5.75 -29.75
C GLN A 27 4.64 5.92 -31.01
N LYS A 28 3.55 6.68 -30.89
CA LYS A 28 2.94 7.42 -31.99
C LYS A 28 2.57 8.80 -31.46
N GLU A 29 2.87 9.80 -32.27
CA GLU A 29 2.82 11.23 -31.99
C GLU A 29 1.66 11.65 -31.07
N ALA A 30 2.02 12.45 -30.06
CA ALA A 30 1.17 12.88 -28.95
C ALA A 30 -0.23 13.37 -29.40
N PRO A 31 -1.33 12.74 -28.94
CA PRO A 31 -2.58 13.44 -28.78
C PRO A 31 -2.47 14.26 -27.49
N VAL A 32 -2.65 15.56 -27.67
CA VAL A 32 -2.75 16.58 -26.63
C VAL A 32 -3.61 16.07 -25.48
N ALA A 33 -3.10 16.26 -24.25
CA ALA A 33 -3.81 16.02 -23.00
C ALA A 33 -5.29 16.36 -23.12
N GLU A 34 -6.13 15.37 -22.82
CA GLU A 34 -7.56 15.53 -22.59
C GLU A 34 -7.74 16.41 -21.35
N VAL A 35 -7.61 17.71 -21.56
CA VAL A 35 -8.26 18.72 -20.74
C VAL A 35 -9.73 18.34 -20.75
N VAL A 36 -10.29 18.15 -19.55
CA VAL A 36 -11.72 17.98 -19.29
C VAL A 36 -12.51 18.86 -20.25
N ALA A 37 -13.01 18.26 -21.34
CA ALA A 37 -13.76 18.98 -22.34
C ALA A 37 -15.14 19.23 -21.74
N ALA A 38 -15.36 20.48 -21.30
CA ALA A 38 -16.70 21.01 -21.12
C ALA A 38 -17.49 20.75 -22.42
N PRO A 39 -18.78 20.39 -22.34
CA PRO A 39 -19.59 20.18 -23.53
C PRO A 39 -19.64 21.48 -24.33
N VAL A 40 -19.30 21.39 -25.62
CA VAL A 40 -19.43 22.48 -26.57
C VAL A 40 -20.92 22.74 -26.77
N GLU A 41 -21.46 23.73 -26.07
CA GLU A 41 -22.74 24.34 -26.40
C GLU A 41 -22.57 25.86 -26.55
N ASP A 42 -22.67 26.28 -27.82
CA ASP A 42 -23.05 27.59 -28.35
C ASP A 42 -22.15 28.83 -28.07
N GLU A 43 -21.92 29.62 -29.12
CA GLU A 43 -21.01 30.78 -29.21
C GLU A 43 -21.46 32.02 -28.41
N THR A 44 -21.89 31.84 -27.16
CA THR A 44 -22.05 32.94 -26.18
C THR A 44 -21.52 32.53 -24.81
N ALA A 45 -20.30 31.99 -24.77
CA ALA A 45 -19.65 31.65 -23.51
C ALA A 45 -19.31 32.92 -22.71
N ALA A 46 -20.08 33.16 -21.65
CA ALA A 46 -19.64 33.97 -20.52
C ALA A 46 -18.28 33.44 -20.01
N PRO A 47 -17.40 34.31 -19.46
CA PRO A 47 -16.08 33.87 -19.00
C PRO A 47 -16.20 32.70 -18.02
N TYR A 48 -15.33 31.69 -18.20
CA TYR A 48 -15.23 30.52 -17.33
C TYR A 48 -15.05 30.98 -15.89
N ASP A 49 -16.14 30.98 -15.12
CA ASP A 49 -16.14 31.39 -13.73
C ASP A 49 -15.66 30.21 -12.88
N SER A 50 -14.37 30.24 -12.54
CA SER A 50 -13.71 29.21 -11.73
C SER A 50 -14.40 28.97 -10.38
N GLU A 51 -15.10 29.98 -9.86
CA GLU A 51 -15.81 29.88 -8.58
C GLU A 51 -17.12 29.10 -8.73
N ALA A 52 -17.86 29.33 -9.81
CA ALA A 52 -19.07 28.58 -10.14
C ALA A 52 -18.75 27.11 -10.47
N ALA A 53 -17.68 26.85 -11.23
CA ALA A 53 -17.23 25.50 -11.54
C ALA A 53 -16.74 24.74 -10.29
N ALA A 54 -16.03 25.41 -9.38
CA ALA A 54 -15.61 24.82 -8.12
C ALA A 54 -16.80 24.52 -7.18
N ALA A 55 -17.81 25.39 -7.16
CA ALA A 55 -19.03 25.16 -6.39
C ALA A 55 -19.82 23.96 -6.90
N GLU A 56 -19.94 23.80 -8.22
CA GLU A 56 -20.58 22.66 -8.85
C GLU A 56 -19.82 21.35 -8.58
N ALA A 57 -18.49 21.36 -8.74
CA ALA A 57 -17.64 20.21 -8.44
C ALA A 57 -17.76 19.80 -6.96
N LYS A 58 -17.77 20.77 -6.04
CA LYS A 58 -17.98 20.52 -4.61
C LYS A 58 -19.35 19.92 -4.33
N ALA A 59 -20.41 20.43 -4.97
CA ALA A 59 -21.76 19.90 -4.79
C ALA A 59 -21.89 18.45 -5.31
N LYS A 60 -21.27 18.13 -6.45
CA LYS A 60 -21.20 16.77 -6.98
C LYS A 60 -20.44 15.84 -6.03
N MET A 61 -19.25 16.25 -5.59
CA MET A 61 -18.43 15.48 -4.66
C MET A 61 -19.14 15.24 -3.32
N GLN A 62 -19.86 16.25 -2.81
CA GLN A 62 -20.65 16.10 -1.58
C GLN A 62 -21.75 15.05 -1.74
N LYS A 63 -22.47 15.07 -2.87
CA LYS A 63 -23.51 14.09 -3.14
C LYS A 63 -22.96 12.66 -3.22
N GLU A 64 -21.84 12.46 -3.92
CA GLU A 64 -21.17 11.17 -4.01
C GLU A 64 -20.66 10.72 -2.63
N MET A 65 -20.14 11.64 -1.81
CA MET A 65 -19.73 11.37 -0.44
C MET A 65 -20.91 10.96 0.45
N ASP A 66 -22.05 11.66 0.35
CA ASP A 66 -23.26 11.33 1.12
C ASP A 66 -23.81 9.93 0.74
N GLU A 67 -23.78 9.58 -0.54
CA GLU A 67 -24.15 8.24 -1.03
C GLU A 67 -23.18 7.16 -0.50
N ALA A 68 -21.87 7.45 -0.50
CA ALA A 68 -20.86 6.56 0.08
C ALA A 68 -21.02 6.40 1.60
N ILE A 69 -21.29 7.48 2.33
CA ILE A 69 -21.58 7.45 3.77
C ILE A 69 -22.82 6.58 4.03
N ALA A 70 -23.90 6.76 3.27
CA ALA A 70 -25.10 5.95 3.42
C ALA A 70 -24.85 4.45 3.17
N LEU A 71 -23.97 4.12 2.22
CA LEU A 71 -23.54 2.73 1.99
C LEU A 71 -22.74 2.17 3.18
N VAL A 72 -21.80 2.96 3.70
CA VAL A 72 -20.98 2.58 4.87
C VAL A 72 -21.85 2.42 6.11
N GLU A 73 -22.76 3.34 6.37
CA GLU A 73 -23.71 3.26 7.49
C GLU A 73 -24.59 2.01 7.40
N LYS A 74 -25.02 1.64 6.19
CA LYS A 74 -25.75 0.40 5.95
C LYS A 74 -24.90 -0.85 6.20
N MET A 75 -23.62 -0.83 5.80
CA MET A 75 -22.70 -1.95 5.98
C MET A 75 -22.27 -2.12 7.45
N PHE A 76 -22.12 -1.01 8.18
CA PHE A 76 -21.68 -0.97 9.58
C PHE A 76 -22.82 -0.53 10.52
N ASP A 77 -24.05 -0.94 10.24
CA ASP A 77 -25.20 -0.57 11.07
C ASP A 77 -24.98 -0.97 12.54
N THR A 78 -24.94 0.04 13.40
CA THR A 78 -24.70 -0.12 14.84
C THR A 78 -25.99 -0.16 15.67
N SER A 79 -27.16 -0.02 15.03
CA SER A 79 -28.47 0.04 15.70
C SER A 79 -28.81 -1.25 16.47
N SER A 80 -28.29 -2.39 16.01
CA SER A 80 -28.46 -3.70 16.63
C SER A 80 -27.49 -3.98 17.78
N LEU A 81 -26.51 -3.10 18.02
CA LEU A 81 -25.51 -3.33 19.06
C LEU A 81 -26.12 -3.19 20.46
N PRO A 82 -25.64 -3.99 21.44
CA PRO A 82 -26.10 -3.89 22.82
C PRO A 82 -25.98 -2.46 23.38
N PRO A 83 -26.93 -2.05 24.25
CA PRO A 83 -26.85 -0.75 24.93
C PRO A 83 -25.61 -0.70 25.81
N ILE A 84 -25.02 0.49 25.91
CA ILE A 84 -23.82 0.74 26.71
C ILE A 84 -24.24 1.35 28.04
N ASP A 85 -23.70 0.80 29.13
CA ASP A 85 -23.79 1.37 30.46
C ASP A 85 -23.02 2.72 30.51
N PRO A 86 -23.67 3.85 30.86
CA PRO A 86 -23.02 5.16 30.90
C PRO A 86 -21.76 5.22 31.76
N ALA A 87 -21.74 4.52 32.92
CA ALA A 87 -20.56 4.52 33.79
C ALA A 87 -19.37 3.83 33.12
N ARG A 88 -19.66 2.80 32.32
CA ARG A 88 -18.65 2.07 31.55
C ARG A 88 -18.17 2.85 30.34
N LEU A 89 -19.06 3.61 29.71
CA LEU A 89 -18.69 4.52 28.64
C LEU A 89 -17.67 5.56 29.13
N THR A 90 -17.90 6.17 30.29
CA THR A 90 -16.96 7.13 30.87
C THR A 90 -15.57 6.53 31.13
N LEU A 91 -15.50 5.30 31.65
CA LEU A 91 -14.21 4.62 31.83
C LEU A 91 -13.52 4.32 30.50
N ALA A 92 -14.29 3.94 29.47
CA ALA A 92 -13.76 3.67 28.14
C ALA A 92 -13.31 4.95 27.42
N GLU A 93 -13.99 6.08 27.62
CA GLU A 93 -13.56 7.38 27.12
C GLU A 93 -12.22 7.80 27.73
N GLN A 94 -12.00 7.53 29.02
CA GLN A 94 -10.70 7.72 29.66
C GLN A 94 -9.62 6.82 29.02
N THR A 95 -9.94 5.54 28.79
CA THR A 95 -9.03 4.59 28.14
C THR A 95 -8.62 5.08 26.75
N THR A 96 -9.59 5.47 25.92
CA THR A 96 -9.31 5.86 24.52
C THR A 96 -8.69 7.24 24.40
N ALA A 97 -8.96 8.15 25.35
CA ALA A 97 -8.22 9.41 25.45
C ALA A 97 -6.73 9.20 25.78
N ALA A 98 -6.42 8.18 26.59
CA ALA A 98 -5.03 7.80 26.87
C ALA A 98 -4.37 7.08 25.68
N LEU A 99 -5.10 6.21 24.97
CA LEU A 99 -4.59 5.48 23.78
C LEU A 99 -4.44 6.33 22.52
N ILE A 100 -5.27 7.36 22.37
CA ILE A 100 -5.24 8.31 21.25
C ILE A 100 -5.24 9.72 21.85
N PRO A 101 -4.09 10.19 22.38
CA PRO A 101 -3.95 11.58 22.80
C PRO A 101 -4.18 12.55 21.64
N ALA A 102 -4.45 13.81 21.95
CA ALA A 102 -4.56 14.84 20.93
C ALA A 102 -3.24 14.98 20.13
N GLY A 103 -3.32 15.00 18.81
CA GLY A 103 -2.18 15.03 17.88
C GLY A 103 -1.37 13.73 17.82
N SER A 104 -1.90 12.63 18.34
CA SER A 104 -1.24 11.32 18.28
C SER A 104 -1.22 10.76 16.87
N ILE A 105 -2.27 10.98 16.08
CA ILE A 105 -2.31 10.52 14.69
C ILE A 105 -1.34 11.34 13.85
N GLU A 106 -1.29 12.66 14.05
CA GLU A 106 -0.32 13.53 13.37
C GLU A 106 1.12 13.10 13.66
N LYS A 107 1.46 12.90 14.94
CA LYS A 107 2.80 12.41 15.34
C LYS A 107 3.12 11.04 14.75
N MET A 108 2.13 10.14 14.73
CA MET A 108 2.30 8.82 14.13
C MET A 108 2.60 8.95 12.64
N VAL A 109 1.83 9.76 11.92
CA VAL A 109 2.05 10.02 10.49
C VAL A 109 3.42 10.66 10.25
N ASP A 110 3.79 11.65 11.05
CA ASP A 110 5.11 12.30 10.97
C ASP A 110 6.25 11.31 11.26
N ASN A 111 6.09 10.38 12.21
CA ASN A 111 7.12 9.40 12.58
C ASN A 111 7.23 8.26 11.55
N LEU A 112 6.10 7.71 11.09
CA LEU A 112 6.04 6.61 10.12
C LEU A 112 6.37 7.08 8.72
N TYR A 113 5.75 8.18 8.32
CA TYR A 113 5.81 8.69 6.96
C TYR A 113 6.79 9.84 6.82
N GLY A 114 7.31 10.49 7.87
CA GLY A 114 8.26 11.61 7.66
C GLY A 114 9.48 11.24 6.82
N LYS A 115 10.02 10.03 6.98
CA LYS A 115 11.11 9.52 6.13
C LYS A 115 10.59 8.98 4.80
N MET A 116 9.52 8.19 4.79
CA MET A 116 8.93 7.60 3.58
C MET A 116 8.34 8.65 2.64
N PHE A 117 7.55 9.59 3.15
CA PHE A 117 7.03 10.78 2.48
C PHE A 117 8.16 11.62 1.91
N LYS A 118 9.28 11.81 2.62
CA LYS A 118 10.44 12.50 2.06
C LYS A 118 11.06 11.72 0.89
N THR A 119 11.15 10.40 1.00
CA THR A 119 11.60 9.53 -0.10
C THR A 119 10.66 9.62 -1.30
N ILE A 120 9.36 9.45 -1.10
CA ILE A 120 8.32 9.51 -2.13
C ILE A 120 8.27 10.91 -2.75
N MET A 121 8.29 11.99 -1.96
CA MET A 121 8.35 13.35 -2.49
C MET A 121 9.65 13.61 -3.26
N GLY A 122 10.76 12.98 -2.87
CA GLY A 122 12.00 13.00 -3.65
C GLY A 122 11.86 12.25 -4.97
N GLU A 123 11.15 11.12 -4.99
CA GLU A 123 10.88 10.34 -6.20
C GLU A 123 9.87 11.04 -7.13
N PHE A 124 8.84 11.67 -6.60
CA PHE A 124 7.82 12.39 -7.38
C PHE A 124 8.17 13.85 -7.63
N GLY A 125 9.21 14.39 -6.98
CA GLY A 125 9.74 15.75 -7.15
C GLY A 125 10.49 15.96 -8.46
N GLY A 126 10.12 15.25 -9.54
CA GLY A 126 10.65 15.45 -10.89
C GLY A 126 12.11 15.06 -11.11
N GLN A 127 12.81 14.52 -10.10
CA GLN A 127 14.21 14.06 -10.21
C GLN A 127 14.36 12.54 -10.26
N SER A 128 13.29 11.77 -10.06
CA SER A 128 13.39 10.31 -10.21
C SER A 128 13.63 9.91 -11.65
N ASP A 129 14.33 8.80 -11.80
CA ASP A 129 14.56 8.17 -13.09
C ASP A 129 13.24 7.84 -13.79
N LEU A 130 12.21 7.44 -13.02
CA LEU A 130 10.86 7.16 -13.54
C LEU A 130 10.17 8.43 -14.08
N MET A 131 10.17 9.53 -13.32
CA MET A 131 9.48 10.74 -13.76
C MET A 131 10.18 11.40 -14.94
N LEU A 132 11.52 11.42 -14.92
CA LEU A 132 12.30 11.86 -16.06
C LEU A 132 12.05 10.95 -17.27
N SER A 133 11.94 9.63 -17.07
CA SER A 133 11.61 8.69 -18.15
C SER A 133 10.25 8.99 -18.77
N ILE A 134 9.23 9.20 -17.95
CA ILE A 134 7.88 9.57 -18.41
C ILE A 134 7.91 10.91 -19.18
N GLN A 135 8.68 11.89 -18.70
CA GLN A 135 8.74 13.23 -19.31
C GLN A 135 9.57 13.28 -20.59
N THR A 136 10.67 12.52 -20.66
CA THR A 136 11.61 12.57 -21.78
C THR A 136 11.45 11.42 -22.77
N GLY A 137 10.72 10.36 -22.40
CA GLY A 137 10.61 9.12 -23.16
C GLY A 137 11.90 8.30 -23.21
N VAL A 138 12.85 8.56 -22.30
CA VAL A 138 14.14 7.85 -22.20
C VAL A 138 14.02 6.77 -21.14
N GLU A 139 14.57 5.58 -21.38
CA GLU A 139 14.48 4.49 -20.41
C GLU A 139 15.13 4.83 -19.07
N SER A 140 14.46 4.47 -17.96
CA SER A 140 14.90 4.77 -16.59
C SER A 140 16.34 4.30 -16.31
N GLU A 141 16.77 3.18 -16.90
CA GLU A 141 18.13 2.63 -16.75
C GLU A 141 19.21 3.50 -17.39
N GLN A 142 18.87 4.23 -18.46
CA GLN A 142 19.80 5.17 -19.09
C GLN A 142 19.88 6.48 -18.29
N ILE A 143 18.75 6.91 -17.74
CA ILE A 143 18.69 8.07 -16.83
C ILE A 143 19.45 7.76 -15.55
N ALA A 144 19.34 6.55 -15.01
CA ALA A 144 20.03 6.09 -13.81
C ALA A 144 21.56 6.26 -13.88
N LYS A 145 22.14 6.17 -15.08
CA LYS A 145 23.58 6.35 -15.34
C LYS A 145 24.05 7.81 -15.28
N LEU A 146 23.14 8.77 -15.32
CA LEU A 146 23.45 10.19 -15.17
C LEU A 146 23.76 10.51 -13.70
N ASP A 147 24.66 11.45 -13.48
CA ASP A 147 24.91 11.98 -12.14
C ASP A 147 23.73 12.85 -11.65
N GLU A 148 23.57 12.96 -10.33
CA GLU A 148 22.48 13.73 -9.71
C GLU A 148 22.44 15.20 -10.15
N ALA A 149 23.59 15.84 -10.40
CA ALA A 149 23.63 17.23 -10.81
C ALA A 149 23.13 17.41 -12.25
N THR A 150 23.39 16.44 -13.13
CA THR A 150 22.82 16.39 -14.48
C THR A 150 21.32 16.15 -14.44
N LYS A 151 20.84 15.17 -13.64
CA LYS A 151 19.40 14.93 -13.45
C LYS A 151 18.68 16.17 -12.92
N ALA A 152 19.28 16.86 -11.96
CA ALA A 152 18.74 18.10 -11.41
C ALA A 152 18.59 19.20 -12.47
N LYS A 153 19.58 19.38 -13.34
CA LYS A 153 19.51 20.35 -14.44
C LYS A 153 18.43 20.00 -15.46
N VAL A 154 18.28 18.71 -15.80
CA VAL A 154 17.21 18.26 -16.69
C VAL A 154 15.84 18.54 -16.06
N ALA A 155 15.67 18.22 -14.78
CA ALA A 155 14.45 18.55 -14.04
C ALA A 155 14.21 20.08 -13.97
N ASP A 156 15.26 20.91 -13.86
CA ASP A 156 15.17 22.38 -13.83
C ASP A 156 14.72 22.94 -15.19
N MET A 157 14.97 22.23 -16.29
CA MET A 157 14.44 22.60 -17.61
C MET A 157 12.93 22.37 -17.72
N PHE A 158 12.39 21.34 -17.07
CA PHE A 158 10.95 21.05 -17.06
C PHE A 158 10.17 21.89 -16.04
N ASP A 159 10.76 22.17 -14.88
CA ASP A 159 10.18 23.08 -13.88
C ASP A 159 11.26 23.99 -13.26
N PRO A 160 11.48 25.20 -13.82
CA PRO A 160 12.43 26.16 -13.27
C PRO A 160 12.07 26.65 -11.86
N HIS A 161 10.80 26.54 -11.46
CA HIS A 161 10.28 26.98 -10.16
C HIS A 161 10.01 25.80 -9.22
N ARG A 162 10.55 24.61 -9.50
CA ARG A 162 10.25 23.38 -8.76
C ARG A 162 10.44 23.53 -7.25
N LYS A 163 11.55 24.10 -6.82
CA LYS A 163 11.82 24.32 -5.38
C LYS A 163 10.77 25.22 -4.75
N GLU A 164 10.37 26.29 -5.44
CA GLU A 164 9.32 27.19 -4.96
C GLU A 164 7.96 26.48 -4.89
N ARG A 165 7.69 25.56 -5.83
CA ARG A 165 6.49 24.72 -5.84
C ARG A 165 6.51 23.69 -4.72
N GLU A 166 7.63 23.01 -4.50
CA GLU A 166 7.84 22.08 -3.38
C GLU A 166 7.66 22.78 -2.02
N ASP A 167 8.22 23.98 -1.88
CA ASP A 167 8.07 24.81 -0.69
C ASP A 167 6.61 25.25 -0.50
N GLN A 168 5.92 25.66 -1.58
CA GLN A 168 4.50 26.00 -1.51
C GLN A 168 3.61 24.81 -1.17
N ILE A 169 3.86 23.65 -1.79
CA ILE A 169 3.16 22.39 -1.48
C ILE A 169 3.34 22.08 0.01
N THR A 170 4.56 22.13 0.52
CA THR A 170 4.83 21.88 1.94
C THR A 170 4.12 22.89 2.83
N LYS A 171 4.11 24.18 2.45
CA LYS A 171 3.49 25.26 3.22
C LYS A 171 1.97 25.19 3.25
N VAL A 172 1.33 24.69 2.19
CA VAL A 172 -0.14 24.65 2.05
C VAL A 172 -0.70 23.30 2.45
N ILE A 173 -0.11 22.21 1.95
CA ILE A 173 -0.64 20.86 2.13
C ILE A 173 -0.35 20.32 3.54
N LYS A 174 0.83 20.58 4.12
CA LYS A 174 1.16 20.05 5.45
C LYS A 174 0.17 20.54 6.53
N PRO A 175 -0.14 21.85 6.65
CA PRO A 175 -1.12 22.29 7.64
C PRO A 175 -2.52 21.71 7.41
N LEU A 176 -2.95 21.56 6.15
CA LEU A 176 -4.24 20.94 5.82
C LEU A 176 -4.29 19.47 6.24
N ILE A 177 -3.21 18.71 6.03
CA ILE A 177 -3.10 17.33 6.51
C ILE A 177 -3.19 17.31 8.04
N SER A 178 -2.43 18.15 8.74
CA SER A 178 -2.49 18.24 10.21
C SER A 178 -3.89 18.57 10.72
N GLU A 179 -4.59 19.51 10.07
CA GLU A 179 -5.97 19.89 10.40
C GLU A 179 -6.93 18.70 10.24
N VAL A 180 -6.89 18.02 9.10
CA VAL A 180 -7.73 16.84 8.82
C VAL A 180 -7.46 15.69 9.80
N LEU A 181 -6.18 15.43 10.12
CA LEU A 181 -5.83 14.40 11.10
C LEU A 181 -6.32 14.76 12.50
N GLY A 182 -6.23 16.03 12.88
CA GLY A 182 -6.80 16.56 14.12
C GLY A 182 -8.32 16.41 14.20
N ASP A 183 -9.03 16.69 13.11
CA ASP A 183 -10.50 16.56 13.01
C ASP A 183 -10.97 15.11 13.04
N MET A 184 -10.13 14.16 12.61
CA MET A 184 -10.43 12.72 12.62
C MET A 184 -10.29 12.10 14.02
N GLU A 185 -9.44 12.65 14.88
CA GLU A 185 -9.16 12.09 16.21
C GLU A 185 -10.41 12.03 17.13
N PRO A 186 -11.23 13.09 17.28
CA PRO A 186 -12.42 13.05 18.13
C PRO A 186 -13.45 11.98 17.75
N PRO A 187 -13.92 11.85 16.49
CA PRO A 187 -14.88 10.81 16.13
C PRO A 187 -14.28 9.41 16.25
N MET A 188 -12.99 9.24 15.92
CA MET A 188 -12.29 7.96 16.11
C MET A 188 -12.26 7.55 17.58
N ARG A 189 -11.88 8.47 18.48
CA ARG A 189 -11.85 8.24 19.93
C ARG A 189 -13.23 7.90 20.49
N SER A 190 -14.27 8.58 20.02
CA SER A 190 -15.67 8.31 20.39
C SER A 190 -16.14 6.92 19.92
N GLY A 191 -15.84 6.56 18.67
CA GLY A 191 -16.11 5.24 18.13
C GLY A 191 -15.43 4.12 18.92
N LEU A 192 -14.13 4.27 19.20
CA LEU A 192 -13.38 3.33 20.03
C LEU A 192 -13.94 3.25 21.46
N ALA A 193 -14.31 4.38 22.09
CA ALA A 193 -14.84 4.37 23.45
C ALA A 193 -16.10 3.52 23.55
N LYS A 194 -17.01 3.64 22.58
CA LYS A 194 -18.21 2.81 22.48
C LYS A 194 -17.87 1.34 22.24
N ALA A 195 -16.83 1.03 21.46
CA ALA A 195 -16.39 -0.35 21.27
C ALA A 195 -15.79 -0.95 22.57
N TYR A 196 -14.92 -0.22 23.24
CA TYR A 196 -14.29 -0.61 24.51
C TYR A 196 -15.34 -0.83 25.60
N ALA A 197 -16.32 0.07 25.73
CA ALA A 197 -17.40 -0.05 26.69
C ALA A 197 -18.32 -1.27 26.44
N ARG A 198 -18.37 -1.81 25.22
CA ARG A 198 -19.08 -3.06 24.94
C ARG A 198 -18.22 -4.30 25.18
N LYS A 199 -16.92 -4.21 24.94
CA LYS A 199 -15.99 -5.34 25.00
C LYS A 199 -15.45 -5.62 26.41
N PHE A 200 -15.24 -4.58 27.21
CA PHE A 200 -14.64 -4.69 28.53
C PHE A 200 -15.64 -4.39 29.65
N THR A 201 -15.40 -4.99 30.81
CA THR A 201 -16.12 -4.65 32.05
C THR A 201 -15.56 -3.38 32.68
N GLY A 202 -16.30 -2.76 33.60
CA GLY A 202 -15.80 -1.57 34.33
C GLY A 202 -14.52 -1.84 35.13
N ALA A 203 -14.38 -3.04 35.71
CA ALA A 203 -13.15 -3.44 36.41
C ALA A 203 -11.96 -3.52 35.45
N GLN A 204 -12.11 -4.19 34.30
CA GLN A 204 -11.05 -4.29 33.30
C GLN A 204 -10.65 -2.92 32.73
N LEU A 205 -11.62 -2.03 32.47
CA LEU A 205 -11.31 -0.66 32.04
C LEU A 205 -10.56 0.12 33.12
N THR A 206 -10.88 -0.10 34.39
CA THR A 206 -10.15 0.50 35.52
C THR A 206 -8.72 -0.01 35.58
N ASP A 207 -8.50 -1.31 35.40
CA ASP A 207 -7.15 -1.91 35.38
C ASP A 207 -6.33 -1.38 34.20
N ILE A 208 -6.94 -1.29 33.00
CA ILE A 208 -6.30 -0.72 31.81
C ILE A 208 -5.94 0.75 32.07
N ASN A 209 -6.86 1.55 32.60
CA ASN A 209 -6.60 2.95 32.92
C ASN A 209 -5.47 3.09 33.97
N GLY A 210 -5.42 2.19 34.95
CA GLY A 210 -4.33 2.13 35.93
C GLY A 210 -2.98 1.85 35.27
N PHE A 211 -2.91 0.92 34.32
CA PHE A 211 -1.70 0.66 33.54
C PHE A 211 -1.32 1.87 32.67
N LEU A 212 -2.24 2.43 31.90
CA LEU A 212 -2.00 3.55 30.98
C LEU A 212 -1.53 4.82 31.72
N ALA A 213 -1.93 4.99 32.98
CA ALA A 213 -1.47 6.08 33.84
C ALA A 213 -0.02 5.92 34.33
N THR A 214 0.60 4.75 34.16
CA THR A 214 2.03 4.56 34.46
C THR A 214 2.91 5.16 33.36
N PRO A 215 4.19 5.52 33.64
CA PRO A 215 5.11 5.99 32.61
C PRO A 215 5.26 5.00 31.44
N THR A 216 5.34 3.70 31.73
CA THR A 216 5.40 2.65 30.71
C THR A 216 4.11 2.55 29.91
N GLY A 217 2.94 2.64 30.57
CA GLY A 217 1.65 2.61 29.89
C GLY A 217 1.42 3.83 28.99
N THR A 218 1.87 5.01 29.41
CA THR A 218 1.84 6.22 28.57
C THR A 218 2.76 6.07 27.36
N LEU A 219 3.98 5.54 27.52
CA LEU A 219 4.86 5.26 26.40
C LEU A 219 4.23 4.25 25.44
N TYR A 220 3.73 3.13 25.96
CA TYR A 220 3.02 2.12 25.17
C TYR A 220 1.88 2.74 24.36
N ALA A 221 1.04 3.57 24.99
CA ALA A 221 -0.08 4.24 24.34
C ALA A 221 0.33 5.21 23.22
N ASN A 222 1.49 5.85 23.34
CA ASN A 222 2.00 6.74 22.29
C ASN A 222 2.58 5.97 21.11
N GLU A 223 3.17 4.80 21.36
CA GLU A 223 3.89 4.02 20.35
C GLU A 223 3.01 2.92 19.71
N TRP A 224 1.94 2.45 20.35
CA TRP A 224 1.28 1.20 19.95
C TRP A 224 0.76 1.20 18.50
N MET A 225 0.24 2.33 18.00
CA MET A 225 -0.21 2.44 16.62
C MET A 225 0.96 2.56 15.64
N ALA A 226 2.01 3.29 16.01
CA ALA A 226 3.22 3.41 15.19
C ALA A 226 3.93 2.06 15.04
N LEU A 227 3.98 1.25 16.10
CA LEU A 227 4.57 -0.10 16.07
C LEU A 227 3.93 -1.02 15.02
N GLN A 228 2.66 -0.82 14.65
CA GLN A 228 2.00 -1.62 13.62
C GLN A 228 2.49 -1.30 12.20
N ALA A 229 3.03 -0.11 12.01
CA ALA A 229 3.59 0.36 10.75
C ALA A 229 5.12 0.51 10.84
N ASP A 230 5.73 -0.10 11.85
CA ASP A 230 7.18 -0.13 12.00
C ASP A 230 7.86 -0.70 10.73
N PRO A 231 8.96 -0.11 10.26
CA PRO A 231 9.63 -0.55 9.04
C PRO A 231 10.04 -2.03 9.05
N GLU A 232 10.41 -2.59 10.20
CA GLU A 232 10.75 -4.02 10.30
C GLU A 232 9.52 -4.90 10.13
N VAL A 233 8.39 -4.49 10.72
CA VAL A 233 7.10 -5.17 10.55
C VAL A 233 6.67 -5.12 9.08
N MET A 234 6.73 -3.94 8.46
CA MET A 234 6.36 -3.75 7.06
C MET A 234 7.26 -4.55 6.12
N LEU A 235 8.58 -4.55 6.35
CA LEU A 235 9.53 -5.33 5.56
C LEU A 235 9.28 -6.84 5.69
N ALA A 236 8.96 -7.31 6.89
CA ALA A 236 8.61 -8.72 7.12
C ALA A 236 7.35 -9.12 6.33
N VAL A 237 6.33 -8.25 6.32
CA VAL A 237 5.11 -8.46 5.54
C VAL A 237 5.41 -8.49 4.04
N ILE A 238 6.18 -7.53 3.52
CA ILE A 238 6.56 -7.48 2.10
C ILE A 238 7.32 -8.74 1.70
N LYS A 239 8.27 -9.20 2.52
CA LYS A 239 9.00 -10.45 2.29
C LYS A 239 8.11 -11.70 2.32
N ALA A 240 6.95 -11.62 2.96
CA ALA A 240 5.97 -12.71 2.98
C ALA A 240 5.08 -12.77 1.73
N VAL A 241 5.07 -11.72 0.88
CA VAL A 241 4.24 -11.65 -0.33
C VAL A 241 4.71 -12.62 -1.43
N PRO A 242 6.00 -12.69 -1.82
CA PRO A 242 6.41 -13.59 -2.90
C PRO A 242 6.07 -15.08 -2.64
N PRO A 243 6.31 -15.64 -1.43
CA PRO A 243 5.89 -17.01 -1.13
C PRO A 243 4.37 -17.23 -1.22
N LEU A 244 3.56 -16.21 -0.92
CA LEU A 244 2.11 -16.28 -1.07
C LEU A 244 1.72 -16.38 -2.56
N ILE A 245 2.35 -15.56 -3.41
CA ILE A 245 2.15 -15.61 -4.87
C ILE A 245 2.54 -16.99 -5.41
N THR A 246 3.68 -17.53 -4.99
CA THR A 246 4.11 -18.88 -5.39
C THR A 246 3.06 -19.93 -5.00
N LYS A 247 2.49 -19.85 -3.80
CA LYS A 247 1.41 -20.77 -3.39
C LYS A 247 0.16 -20.66 -4.27
N PHE A 248 -0.20 -19.46 -4.72
CA PHE A 248 -1.31 -19.28 -5.66
C PHE A 248 -1.00 -19.90 -7.03
N ILE A 249 0.23 -19.74 -7.51
CA ILE A 249 0.68 -20.35 -8.77
C ILE A 249 0.70 -21.89 -8.66
N ASP A 250 1.21 -22.44 -7.56
CA ASP A 250 1.24 -23.89 -7.34
C ASP A 250 -0.16 -24.51 -7.27
N ARG A 251 -1.14 -23.75 -6.75
CA ARG A 251 -2.55 -24.12 -6.67
C ARG A 251 -3.34 -23.84 -7.96
N ALA A 252 -2.74 -23.14 -8.93
CA ALA A 252 -3.40 -22.79 -10.19
C ALA A 252 -4.05 -23.96 -10.90
N PRO A 253 -3.45 -25.17 -11.00
CA PRO A 253 -4.08 -26.30 -11.70
C PRO A 253 -5.32 -26.84 -10.98
N GLU A 254 -5.36 -26.75 -9.65
CA GLU A 254 -6.53 -27.14 -8.84
C GLU A 254 -7.65 -26.10 -9.01
N LEU A 255 -7.30 -24.82 -8.93
CA LEU A 255 -8.24 -23.72 -9.15
C LEU A 255 -8.81 -23.77 -10.58
N GLU A 256 -7.97 -23.93 -11.61
CA GLU A 256 -8.43 -24.07 -12.99
C GLU A 256 -9.39 -25.24 -13.18
N LYS A 257 -9.19 -26.35 -12.46
CA LYS A 257 -10.12 -27.48 -12.49
C LYS A 257 -11.49 -27.09 -11.92
N ASP A 258 -11.51 -26.36 -10.81
CA ASP A 258 -12.75 -25.92 -10.16
C ASP A 258 -13.46 -24.80 -10.96
N PHE A 259 -12.69 -23.96 -11.67
CA PHE A 259 -13.24 -22.89 -12.54
C PHE A 259 -13.60 -23.38 -13.95
N LYS A 260 -13.09 -24.53 -14.42
CA LYS A 260 -13.43 -25.10 -15.74
C LYS A 260 -14.92 -25.44 -15.89
N ASP A 261 -15.60 -25.74 -14.78
CA ASP A 261 -17.02 -26.07 -14.76
C ASP A 261 -17.93 -24.81 -14.71
N LEU A 262 -17.35 -23.62 -14.49
CA LEU A 262 -18.09 -22.37 -14.54
C LEU A 262 -18.14 -21.84 -15.98
N PRO A 263 -19.32 -21.40 -16.46
CA PRO A 263 -19.40 -20.75 -17.76
C PRO A 263 -18.53 -19.49 -17.75
N LYS A 264 -17.84 -19.22 -18.86
CA LYS A 264 -17.05 -18.01 -19.04
C LYS A 264 -17.91 -16.80 -18.67
N GLU A 265 -17.38 -15.91 -17.84
CA GLU A 265 -18.04 -14.66 -17.53
C GLU A 265 -18.36 -13.92 -18.83
N LYS A 266 -19.64 -13.56 -19.01
CA LYS A 266 -20.06 -12.79 -20.17
C LYS A 266 -19.38 -11.42 -20.11
N GLN A 267 -18.56 -11.13 -21.11
CA GLN A 267 -18.03 -9.79 -21.32
C GLN A 267 -19.06 -8.94 -22.05
N LEU A 268 -18.92 -7.61 -22.03
CA LEU A 268 -19.86 -6.70 -22.71
C LEU A 268 -20.01 -7.02 -24.21
N SER A 269 -18.94 -7.54 -24.82
CA SER A 269 -18.88 -8.05 -26.21
C SER A 269 -19.77 -9.27 -26.46
N ASP A 270 -20.11 -10.05 -25.43
CA ASP A 270 -20.98 -11.21 -25.53
C ASP A 270 -22.48 -10.86 -25.43
N PHE A 271 -22.83 -9.59 -25.21
CA PHE A 271 -24.22 -9.12 -25.12
C PHE A 271 -24.75 -8.74 -26.49
N ASP A 272 -25.85 -9.37 -26.90
CA ASP A 272 -26.58 -8.92 -28.09
C ASP A 272 -27.27 -7.56 -27.85
N ASP A 273 -27.74 -6.92 -28.92
CA ASP A 273 -28.39 -5.61 -28.85
C ASP A 273 -29.64 -5.58 -27.94
N LYS A 274 -30.32 -6.71 -27.76
CA LYS A 274 -31.50 -6.83 -26.87
C LYS A 274 -31.07 -6.98 -25.42
N GLU A 275 -30.02 -7.75 -25.16
CA GLU A 275 -29.39 -7.90 -23.86
C GLU A 275 -28.76 -6.57 -23.42
N LEU A 276 -28.12 -5.82 -24.32
CA LEU A 276 -27.64 -4.47 -24.07
C LEU A 276 -28.78 -3.49 -23.80
N ALA A 277 -29.89 -3.54 -24.55
CA ALA A 277 -31.05 -2.69 -24.27
C ALA A 277 -31.68 -3.01 -22.90
N LYS A 278 -31.68 -4.29 -22.52
CA LYS A 278 -32.12 -4.73 -21.19
C LYS A 278 -31.16 -4.25 -20.09
N LEU A 279 -29.85 -4.36 -20.32
CA LEU A 279 -28.80 -3.87 -19.43
C LEU A 279 -28.88 -2.35 -19.26
N ALA A 280 -29.02 -1.60 -20.36
CA ALA A 280 -29.23 -0.15 -20.38
C ALA A 280 -30.44 0.26 -19.54
N LYS A 281 -31.56 -0.46 -19.68
CA LYS A 281 -32.78 -0.22 -18.88
C LYS A 281 -32.57 -0.51 -17.39
N LEU A 282 -31.80 -1.55 -17.04
CA LEU A 282 -31.50 -1.91 -15.65
C LEU A 282 -30.55 -0.90 -15.01
N MET A 283 -29.52 -0.46 -15.75
CA MET A 283 -28.52 0.51 -15.34
C MET A 283 -29.01 1.96 -15.44
N LYS A 284 -30.17 2.18 -16.09
CA LYS A 284 -30.75 3.51 -16.38
C LYS A 284 -29.80 4.41 -17.18
N VAL A 285 -29.05 3.81 -18.10
CA VAL A 285 -28.14 4.51 -19.03
C VAL A 285 -28.64 4.39 -20.45
N ASP A 286 -28.16 5.24 -21.36
CA ASP A 286 -28.48 5.12 -22.78
C ASP A 286 -27.82 3.86 -23.37
N VAL A 287 -28.58 3.11 -24.17
CA VAL A 287 -28.09 1.90 -24.82
C VAL A 287 -26.95 2.19 -25.81
N LYS A 288 -26.91 3.40 -26.38
CA LYS A 288 -25.81 3.84 -27.27
C LYS A 288 -24.47 3.85 -26.54
N LEU A 289 -24.43 4.33 -25.29
CA LEU A 289 -23.21 4.34 -24.48
C LEU A 289 -22.67 2.92 -24.27
N LEU A 290 -23.55 1.95 -23.99
CA LEU A 290 -23.13 0.56 -23.82
C LEU A 290 -22.69 -0.10 -25.13
N LYS A 291 -23.28 0.30 -26.26
CA LYS A 291 -22.86 -0.16 -27.59
C LYS A 291 -21.50 0.41 -27.99
N GLU A 292 -21.27 1.70 -27.76
CA GLU A 292 -19.99 2.35 -28.01
C GLU A 292 -18.86 1.71 -27.19
N GLN A 293 -19.10 1.42 -25.91
CA GLN A 293 -18.14 0.72 -25.07
C GLN A 293 -17.88 -0.72 -25.53
N ARG A 294 -18.92 -1.45 -25.98
CA ARG A 294 -18.78 -2.79 -26.57
C ARG A 294 -17.91 -2.75 -27.83
N ASP A 295 -18.20 -1.79 -28.71
CA ASP A 295 -17.58 -1.71 -30.03
C ASP A 295 -16.13 -1.21 -29.95
N GLN A 296 -15.81 -0.31 -28.99
CA GLN A 296 -14.44 0.08 -28.67
C GLN A 296 -13.59 -1.11 -28.20
N TRP A 297 -14.12 -1.94 -27.29
CA TRP A 297 -13.44 -3.15 -26.83
C TRP A 297 -13.20 -4.17 -27.95
N ASN A 298 -14.16 -4.34 -28.87
CA ASN A 298 -13.98 -5.23 -30.01
C ASN A 298 -12.90 -4.71 -30.98
N SER A 299 -12.84 -3.40 -31.24
CA SER A 299 -11.81 -2.81 -32.11
C SER A 299 -10.38 -2.93 -31.56
N ALA A 300 -10.21 -2.76 -30.24
CA ALA A 300 -8.89 -2.92 -29.60
C ALA A 300 -8.40 -4.38 -29.61
N THR A 301 -9.31 -5.35 -29.73
CA THR A 301 -8.97 -6.78 -29.76
C THR A 301 -8.51 -7.22 -31.16
N ASP A 302 -9.08 -6.66 -32.23
CA ASP A 302 -8.65 -6.94 -33.61
C ASP A 302 -7.26 -6.34 -33.92
N ASP A 303 -6.96 -5.13 -33.45
CA ASP A 303 -5.63 -4.51 -33.60
C ASP A 303 -4.54 -5.25 -32.81
N ALA A 304 -4.87 -5.85 -31.66
CA ALA A 304 -3.95 -6.64 -30.84
C ALA A 304 -3.60 -7.99 -31.50
N VAL A 305 -4.54 -8.61 -32.22
CA VAL A 305 -4.30 -9.90 -32.91
C VAL A 305 -3.41 -9.71 -34.14
N GLU A 306 -3.62 -8.66 -34.94
CA GLU A 306 -2.73 -8.32 -36.06
C GLU A 306 -1.29 -7.99 -35.61
N ALA A 307 -1.13 -7.28 -34.48
CA ALA A 307 0.19 -6.97 -33.93
C ALA A 307 0.93 -8.23 -33.40
N THR A 308 0.21 -9.20 -32.83
CA THR A 308 0.82 -10.45 -32.34
C THR A 308 1.26 -11.39 -33.46
N GLU A 309 0.58 -11.41 -34.61
CA GLU A 309 1.00 -12.22 -35.76
C GLU A 309 2.22 -11.62 -36.48
N ALA A 310 2.39 -10.30 -36.48
CA ALA A 310 3.57 -9.65 -37.07
C ALA A 310 4.85 -9.82 -36.22
N VAL A 311 4.73 -9.76 -34.88
CA VAL A 311 5.88 -9.90 -33.96
C VAL A 311 6.34 -11.36 -33.83
N ALA A 312 5.44 -12.33 -34.00
CA ALA A 312 5.78 -13.76 -33.94
C ALA A 312 6.65 -14.24 -35.12
N VAL A 313 6.69 -13.52 -36.24
CA VAL A 313 7.52 -13.88 -37.41
C VAL A 313 8.93 -13.29 -37.33
N GLU A 314 9.13 -12.14 -36.65
CA GLU A 314 10.48 -11.58 -36.44
C GLU A 314 11.18 -12.10 -35.17
N ALA A 315 10.44 -12.42 -34.10
CA ALA A 315 11.04 -12.90 -32.85
C ALA A 315 11.60 -14.34 -32.91
N ALA A 316 11.30 -15.09 -33.98
CA ALA A 316 11.73 -16.48 -34.13
C ALA A 316 13.21 -16.64 -34.56
N ASP A 317 13.82 -15.62 -35.19
CA ASP A 317 15.21 -15.69 -35.66
C ASP A 317 16.23 -15.13 -34.65
N ASP A 318 15.87 -14.17 -33.79
CA ASP A 318 16.82 -13.56 -32.84
C ASP A 318 16.91 -14.25 -31.46
N TYR A 319 15.88 -14.99 -31.04
CA TYR A 319 15.86 -15.60 -29.69
C TYR A 319 16.77 -16.84 -29.52
N ALA A 320 17.30 -17.39 -30.61
CA ALA A 320 18.15 -18.59 -30.57
C ALA A 320 19.63 -18.29 -30.27
N VAL A 321 20.09 -17.03 -30.38
CA VAL A 321 21.51 -16.68 -30.23
C VAL A 321 21.84 -16.10 -28.85
N ASP A 322 20.89 -15.45 -28.16
CA ASP A 322 21.16 -14.76 -26.88
C ASP A 322 21.03 -15.66 -25.63
N ALA A 323 20.20 -16.70 -25.68
CA ALA A 323 20.00 -17.59 -24.54
C ALA A 323 21.25 -18.42 -24.15
N ALA A 324 22.22 -18.56 -25.05
CA ALA A 324 23.46 -19.30 -24.79
C ALA A 324 24.58 -18.43 -24.18
N ALA A 325 24.52 -17.10 -24.32
CA ALA A 325 25.54 -16.20 -23.80
C ALA A 325 25.27 -15.80 -22.34
N ASP A 326 24.00 -15.65 -21.95
CA ASP A 326 23.61 -15.17 -20.61
C ASP A 326 23.77 -16.25 -19.52
N ALA A 327 23.59 -17.52 -19.89
CA ALA A 327 23.76 -18.64 -18.97
C ALA A 327 25.23 -18.84 -18.51
N ALA A 328 26.21 -18.43 -19.31
CA ALA A 328 27.63 -18.57 -18.96
C ALA A 328 28.18 -17.40 -18.12
N ALA A 329 27.54 -16.22 -18.17
CA ALA A 329 27.94 -15.05 -17.40
C ALA A 329 27.38 -15.06 -15.96
N ALA A 330 26.20 -15.65 -15.77
CA ALA A 330 25.53 -15.71 -14.47
C ALA A 330 26.23 -16.64 -13.44
N ASP A 331 26.90 -17.71 -13.90
CA ASP A 331 27.57 -18.69 -13.02
C ASP A 331 28.93 -18.20 -12.48
N VAL A 332 29.61 -17.28 -13.18
CA VAL A 332 30.91 -16.74 -12.73
C VAL A 332 30.73 -15.55 -11.78
N ALA A 333 29.66 -14.75 -11.96
CA ALA A 333 29.36 -13.60 -11.11
C ALA A 333 28.81 -14.00 -9.72
N THR A 334 28.03 -15.09 -9.64
CA THR A 334 27.47 -15.58 -8.38
C THR A 334 28.51 -16.24 -7.47
N ALA A 335 29.55 -16.88 -8.03
CA ALA A 335 30.65 -17.45 -7.25
C ALA A 335 31.61 -16.38 -6.69
N ALA A 336 31.83 -15.27 -7.40
CA ALA A 336 32.66 -14.16 -6.92
C ALA A 336 31.94 -13.31 -5.85
N ALA A 337 30.64 -13.04 -6.01
CA ALA A 337 29.85 -12.27 -5.04
C ALA A 337 29.65 -13.02 -3.71
N ALA A 338 29.59 -14.36 -3.73
CA ALA A 338 29.49 -15.16 -2.51
C ALA A 338 30.79 -15.23 -1.71
N ALA A 339 31.95 -15.05 -2.35
CA ALA A 339 33.24 -15.00 -1.66
C ALA A 339 33.52 -13.61 -1.03
N GLU A 340 33.02 -12.54 -1.65
CA GLU A 340 33.20 -11.16 -1.16
C GLU A 340 32.19 -10.79 -0.04
N ALA A 341 31.01 -11.41 -0.02
CA ALA A 341 29.99 -11.17 1.02
C ALA A 341 30.31 -11.82 2.38
N VAL A 342 31.28 -12.74 2.46
CA VAL A 342 31.73 -13.31 3.74
C VAL A 342 32.83 -12.46 4.39
N ASP A 343 33.57 -11.64 3.62
CA ASP A 343 34.62 -10.76 4.14
C ASP A 343 34.11 -9.32 4.44
N ALA A 344 32.91 -8.98 3.97
CA ALA A 344 32.24 -7.70 4.24
C ALA A 344 31.14 -7.79 5.33
N ALA A 345 31.38 -8.58 6.39
CA ALA A 345 30.66 -8.40 7.65
C ALA A 345 31.03 -7.01 8.21
N VAL A 346 30.23 -6.01 7.84
CA VAL A 346 30.37 -4.62 8.28
C VAL A 346 30.31 -4.60 9.81
N VAL A 347 31.48 -4.45 10.42
CA VAL A 347 31.63 -3.97 11.79
C VAL A 347 31.04 -2.56 11.80
N ASP A 348 29.81 -2.42 12.30
CA ASP A 348 29.19 -1.12 12.54
C ASP A 348 30.07 -0.34 13.53
N PRO A 349 30.62 0.84 13.16
CA PRO A 349 31.44 1.65 14.05
C PRO A 349 30.74 2.05 15.36
N ALA A 350 29.39 2.04 15.39
CA ALA A 350 28.60 2.27 16.59
C ALA A 350 28.62 1.09 17.58
N TYR A 351 28.93 -0.12 17.10
CA TYR A 351 29.09 -1.35 17.89
C TYR A 351 30.55 -1.69 18.21
N ASP A 352 31.50 -0.82 17.85
CA ASP A 352 32.88 -0.92 18.35
C ASP A 352 32.92 -0.52 19.84
N ARG A 353 32.96 -1.55 20.70
CA ARG A 353 33.07 -1.41 22.16
C ARG A 353 34.29 -0.57 22.59
N GLY A 354 35.30 -0.40 21.72
CA GLY A 354 36.44 0.49 21.96
C GLY A 354 36.09 1.97 22.05
N ASN A 355 34.93 2.39 21.51
CA ASN A 355 34.47 3.79 21.51
C ASN A 355 33.48 4.10 22.64
N TRP A 356 33.16 3.13 23.50
CA TRP A 356 32.13 3.27 24.53
C TRP A 356 32.71 3.78 25.85
N SER A 357 31.91 4.50 26.63
CA SER A 357 32.31 4.92 27.97
C SER A 357 32.40 3.69 28.90
N ALA A 358 33.23 3.76 29.94
CA ALA A 358 33.33 2.68 30.93
C ALA A 358 31.99 2.38 31.63
N ALA A 359 31.09 3.38 31.71
CA ALA A 359 29.75 3.20 32.27
C ALA A 359 28.83 2.43 31.31
N ASP A 360 28.93 2.70 30.00
CA ASP A 360 28.13 2.02 28.98
C ASP A 360 28.59 0.57 28.77
N LEU A 361 29.90 0.34 28.78
CA LEU A 361 30.47 -1.02 28.77
C LEU A 361 29.96 -1.84 29.95
N LYS A 362 30.05 -1.29 31.16
CA LYS A 362 29.57 -1.97 32.36
C LYS A 362 28.07 -2.25 32.30
N ARG A 363 27.27 -1.31 31.79
CA ARG A 363 25.81 -1.48 31.64
C ARG A 363 25.47 -2.58 30.65
N VAL A 364 26.21 -2.68 29.54
CA VAL A 364 26.00 -3.73 28.54
C VAL A 364 26.45 -5.09 29.06
N GLU A 365 27.58 -5.19 29.76
CA GLU A 365 28.03 -6.42 30.42
C GLU A 365 27.00 -6.92 31.46
N GLU A 366 26.41 -6.01 32.25
CA GLU A 366 25.34 -6.33 33.20
C GLU A 366 24.07 -6.83 32.49
N LEU A 367 23.70 -6.24 31.36
CA LEU A 367 22.54 -6.65 30.55
C LEU A 367 22.76 -7.98 29.84
N GLU A 368 23.95 -8.23 29.30
CA GLU A 368 24.33 -9.50 28.68
C GLU A 368 24.31 -10.63 29.71
N THR A 369 24.89 -10.39 30.89
CA THR A 369 24.83 -11.33 32.02
C THR A 369 23.39 -11.60 32.46
N ALA A 370 22.54 -10.57 32.52
CA ALA A 370 21.13 -10.73 32.88
C ALA A 370 20.35 -11.53 31.83
N TYR A 371 20.63 -11.29 30.54
CA TYR A 371 20.05 -12.03 29.43
C TYR A 371 20.44 -13.50 29.44
N GLU A 372 21.73 -13.81 29.62
CA GLU A 372 22.22 -15.19 29.70
C GLU A 372 21.57 -15.95 30.87
N ASN A 373 21.48 -15.32 32.04
CA ASN A 373 20.82 -15.90 33.21
C ASN A 373 19.32 -16.13 32.97
N ALA A 374 18.63 -15.20 32.30
CA ALA A 374 17.22 -15.35 31.96
C ALA A 374 17.00 -16.47 30.93
N SER A 375 17.89 -16.60 29.95
CA SER A 375 17.86 -17.66 28.94
C SER A 375 18.07 -19.04 29.56
N LEU A 376 19.08 -19.17 30.44
CA LEU A 376 19.32 -20.39 31.20
C LEU A 376 18.14 -20.77 32.10
N ALA A 377 17.54 -19.81 32.80
CA ALA A 377 16.36 -20.05 33.63
C ALA A 377 15.15 -20.51 32.80
N ALA A 378 14.96 -19.95 31.59
CA ALA A 378 13.90 -20.36 30.69
C ALA A 378 14.10 -21.79 30.17
N GLN A 379 15.34 -22.18 29.83
CA GLN A 379 15.67 -23.55 29.43
C GLN A 379 15.45 -24.54 30.57
N GLN A 380 15.91 -24.22 31.77
CA GLN A 380 15.70 -25.07 32.96
C GLN A 380 14.21 -25.23 33.29
N ALA A 381 13.42 -24.16 33.20
CA ALA A 381 11.98 -24.23 33.40
C ALA A 381 11.28 -25.10 32.33
N ALA A 382 11.75 -25.06 31.08
CA ALA A 382 11.23 -25.92 30.01
C ALA A 382 11.56 -27.39 30.26
N GLU A 383 12.79 -27.71 30.66
CA GLU A 383 13.21 -29.07 31.00
C GLU A 383 12.46 -29.62 32.23
N GLU A 384 12.23 -28.80 33.26
CA GLU A 384 11.42 -29.19 34.43
C GLU A 384 9.95 -29.42 34.07
N ALA A 385 9.38 -28.60 33.18
CA ALA A 385 8.02 -28.78 32.69
C ALA A 385 7.87 -30.10 31.92
N GLU A 386 8.85 -30.44 31.08
CA GLU A 386 8.89 -31.70 30.32
C GLU A 386 9.09 -32.92 31.25
N ALA A 387 9.96 -32.81 32.26
CA ALA A 387 10.15 -33.83 33.28
C ALA A 387 8.87 -34.05 34.13
N ASN A 388 8.11 -33.00 34.42
CA ASN A 388 6.85 -33.10 35.15
C ASN A 388 5.71 -33.66 34.30
N ALA A 389 5.67 -33.31 33.00
CA ALA A 389 4.71 -33.87 32.05
C ALA A 389 4.93 -35.39 31.86
N SER A 390 6.18 -35.82 31.72
CA SER A 390 6.54 -37.24 31.58
C SER A 390 6.27 -38.06 32.85
N LYS A 391 6.39 -37.46 34.05
CA LYS A 391 5.97 -38.10 35.32
C LYS A 391 4.46 -38.25 35.43
N ARG A 392 3.69 -37.25 34.97
CA ARG A 392 2.21 -37.32 34.94
C ARG A 392 1.67 -38.37 33.96
N SER A 393 2.36 -38.58 32.83
CA SER A 393 2.01 -39.61 31.85
C SER A 393 2.27 -41.05 32.32
N LYS A 394 3.08 -41.26 33.37
CA LYS A 394 3.43 -42.59 33.92
C LYS A 394 2.58 -43.01 35.13
N LEU A 395 1.64 -42.17 35.57
CA LEU A 395 0.69 -42.55 36.62
C LEU A 395 -0.41 -43.43 35.98
N PRO A 396 -0.66 -44.65 36.50
CA PRO A 396 -1.73 -45.50 35.96
C PRO A 396 -3.08 -44.82 36.21
N ASN A 397 -3.88 -44.71 35.13
CA ASN A 397 -5.26 -44.26 35.20
C ASN A 397 -6.03 -45.21 36.13
N ASN A 398 -6.45 -44.69 37.29
CA ASN A 398 -7.45 -45.32 38.14
C ASN A 398 -8.85 -44.89 37.72
#